data_AF-A0A3P3TUW9-F1
#
_entry.id   AF-A0A3P3TUW9-F1
#
_cell.length_a   1.000
_cell.length_b   1.000
_cell.length_c   1.000
_cell.angle_alpha   90.00
_cell.angle_beta   90.00
_cell.angle_gamma   90.00
#
_symmetry.space_group_name_H-M   'P 1'
#
loop_
_entity.id
_entity.type
_entity.pdbx_description
1 polymer ?
#
loop_
_entity_poly.entity_id
_entity_poly.type
_entity_poly.pdbx_seq_one_letter_code
_entity_poly.pdbx_strand_id
1 'polypeptide(L)'
;MNSSKLLYQVTGELRRDQLNFKVTPWKLLIETNRYYEIKSAAGAVKRLYKEKLNLAVHETKSYCDGTLTVSGFCMEEHIEEMQRMIVDQLESKIRKYLKDLELNQKALHLKPATEKARV
;
A
#
# COMPACT_ATOMS: atom_id res chain seq x y z
N MET A 1 23.46 -24.86 -9.46
CA MET A 1 23.77 -23.51 -8.96
C MET A 1 22.45 -22.84 -8.56
N ASN A 2 22.10 -22.84 -7.27
CA ASN A 2 20.94 -22.09 -6.78
C ASN A 2 21.41 -20.65 -6.52
N SER A 3 21.37 -19.80 -7.54
CA SER A 3 21.33 -18.36 -7.30
C SER A 3 20.11 -18.11 -6.41
N SER A 4 20.33 -17.75 -5.15
CA SER A 4 19.25 -17.39 -4.24
C SER A 4 18.59 -16.12 -4.75
N LYS A 5 17.58 -16.27 -5.61
CA LYS A 5 16.78 -15.13 -6.08
C LYS A 5 16.19 -14.43 -4.85
N LEU A 6 16.44 -13.13 -4.75
CA LEU A 6 15.85 -12.27 -3.75
C LEU A 6 14.71 -11.50 -4.39
N LEU A 7 13.65 -11.32 -3.60
CA LEU A 7 12.59 -10.37 -3.86
C LEU A 7 12.65 -9.32 -2.77
N TYR A 8 12.28 -8.10 -3.08
CA TYR A 8 12.33 -6.98 -2.14
C TYR A 8 10.91 -6.50 -1.88
N GLN A 9 10.55 -6.39 -0.61
CA GLN A 9 9.37 -5.65 -0.21
C GLN A 9 9.78 -4.19 0.00
N VAL A 10 9.19 -3.31 -0.78
CA VAL A 10 9.32 -1.86 -0.60
C VAL A 10 8.07 -1.38 0.10
N THR A 11 8.23 -0.72 1.24
CA THR A 11 7.13 -0.12 2.01
C THR A 11 7.38 1.38 2.12
N GLY A 12 6.42 2.18 1.65
CA GLY A 12 6.37 3.61 1.93
C GLY A 12 5.36 3.88 3.04
N GLU A 13 5.82 4.52 4.10
CA GLU A 13 5.01 4.97 5.22
C GLU A 13 5.01 6.49 5.24
N LEU A 14 3.83 7.08 5.03
CA LEU A 14 3.59 8.48 5.28
C LEU A 14 3.00 8.62 6.68
N ARG A 15 3.71 9.33 7.56
CA ARG A 15 3.24 9.63 8.90
C ARG A 15 3.34 11.13 9.14
N ARG A 16 2.18 11.79 9.17
CA ARG A 16 2.02 13.24 9.28
C ARG A 16 2.81 13.99 8.19
N ASP A 17 4.02 14.44 8.51
CA ASP A 17 4.89 15.29 7.70
C ASP A 17 6.09 14.53 7.11
N GLN A 18 6.23 13.23 7.42
CA GLN A 18 7.38 12.43 7.01
C GLN A 18 6.98 11.27 6.12
N LEU A 19 7.64 11.16 4.96
CA LEU A 19 7.60 9.99 4.10
C LEU A 19 8.87 9.18 4.31
N ASN A 20 8.72 7.95 4.79
CA ASN A 20 9.83 7.02 5.00
C ASN A 20 9.68 5.80 4.09
N PHE A 21 10.79 5.34 3.51
CA PHE A 21 10.84 4.10 2.77
C PHE A 21 11.64 3.04 3.53
N LYS A 22 11.10 1.83 3.53
CA LYS A 22 11.79 0.64 4.04
C LYS A 22 11.84 -0.41 2.94
N VAL A 23 13.05 -0.85 2.60
CA VAL A 23 13.28 -1.96 1.67
C VAL A 23 13.71 -3.17 2.48
N THR A 24 12.96 -4.26 2.38
CA THR A 24 13.22 -5.49 3.13
C THR A 24 13.46 -6.65 2.16
N PRO A 25 14.59 -7.35 2.21
CA PRO A 25 14.85 -8.51 1.36
C PRO A 25 14.06 -9.75 1.82
N TRP A 26 13.61 -10.52 0.85
CA TRP A 26 12.88 -11.78 1.00
C TRP A 26 13.52 -12.84 0.12
N LYS A 27 13.84 -13.99 0.72
CA LYS A 27 14.42 -15.11 0.00
C LYS A 27 13.33 -15.89 -0.73
N LEU A 28 13.53 -16.14 -2.02
CA LEU A 28 12.71 -17.09 -2.77
C LEU A 28 12.99 -18.52 -2.29
N LEU A 29 11.94 -19.23 -1.88
CA LEU A 29 12.01 -20.63 -1.46
C LEU A 29 11.50 -21.57 -2.56
N ILE A 30 10.33 -21.24 -3.13
CA ILE A 30 9.68 -22.04 -4.18
C ILE A 30 9.15 -21.10 -5.25
N GLU A 31 9.36 -21.48 -6.51
CA GLU A 31 8.71 -20.86 -7.66
C GLU A 31 7.71 -21.85 -8.28
N THR A 32 6.45 -21.44 -8.36
CA THR A 32 5.40 -22.18 -9.09
C THR A 32 4.97 -21.39 -10.33
N ASN A 33 4.03 -21.91 -11.12
CA ASN A 33 3.45 -21.15 -12.24
C ASN A 33 2.60 -19.96 -11.78
N ARG A 34 2.01 -20.00 -10.57
CA ARG A 34 1.03 -19.00 -10.10
C ARG A 34 1.59 -18.06 -9.03
N TYR A 35 2.47 -18.55 -8.18
CA TYR A 35 2.99 -17.81 -7.03
C TYR A 35 4.43 -18.20 -6.67
N TYR A 36 5.05 -17.34 -5.90
CA TYR A 36 6.31 -17.58 -5.20
C TYR A 36 6.04 -17.87 -3.72
N GLU A 37 6.75 -18.82 -3.13
CA GLU A 37 6.89 -18.90 -1.68
C GLU A 37 8.16 -18.15 -1.27
N ILE A 38 7.98 -17.12 -0.44
CA ILE A 38 9.04 -16.21 -0.03
C ILE A 38 9.13 -16.17 1.49
N LYS A 39 10.34 -15.95 2.02
CA LYS A 39 10.57 -15.85 3.46
C LYS A 39 11.50 -14.68 3.79
N SER A 40 11.10 -13.86 4.75
CA SER A 40 11.97 -12.81 5.30
C SER A 40 12.92 -13.40 6.32
N ALA A 41 14.00 -12.67 6.64
CA ALA A 41 15.04 -13.14 7.55
C ALA A 41 14.51 -13.63 8.92
N ALA A 42 13.47 -13.00 9.45
CA ALA A 42 12.89 -13.29 10.77
C ALA A 42 11.39 -13.64 10.73
N GLY A 43 10.83 -13.91 9.55
CA GLY A 43 9.37 -14.03 9.37
C GLY A 43 8.86 -15.39 8.91
N ALA A 44 7.54 -15.49 8.88
CA ALA A 44 6.81 -16.62 8.30
C ALA A 44 6.97 -16.66 6.78
N VAL A 45 6.79 -17.86 6.21
CA VAL A 45 6.70 -18.03 4.76
C VAL A 45 5.40 -17.38 4.26
N LYS A 46 5.50 -16.56 3.22
CA LYS A 46 4.38 -15.89 2.56
C LYS A 46 4.27 -16.37 1.12
N ARG A 47 3.04 -16.47 0.61
CA ARG A 47 2.77 -16.65 -0.82
C ARG A 47 2.62 -15.29 -1.49
N LEU A 48 3.43 -15.04 -2.51
CA LEU A 48 3.33 -13.88 -3.39
C LEU A 48 2.83 -14.36 -4.76
N TYR A 49 1.60 -14.02 -5.12
CA TYR A 49 1.07 -14.30 -6.45
C TYR A 49 1.84 -13.49 -7.50
N LYS A 50 2.18 -14.11 -8.63
CA LYS A 50 3.00 -13.46 -9.67
C LYS A 50 2.34 -12.19 -10.22
N GLU A 51 1.01 -12.18 -10.30
CA GLU A 51 0.21 -11.01 -10.68
C GLU A 51 0.29 -9.82 -9.71
N LYS A 52 0.79 -10.03 -8.48
CA LYS A 52 0.99 -8.99 -7.47
C LYS A 52 2.44 -8.49 -7.43
N LEU A 53 3.33 -9.09 -8.23
CA LEU A 53 4.69 -8.60 -8.39
C LEU A 53 4.66 -7.26 -9.13
N ASN A 54 5.51 -6.32 -8.72
CA ASN A 54 5.60 -4.97 -9.26
C ASN A 54 4.29 -4.16 -9.14
N LEU A 55 3.40 -4.54 -8.22
CA LEU A 55 2.21 -3.76 -7.87
C LEU A 55 2.32 -3.20 -6.46
N ALA A 56 2.02 -1.90 -6.34
CA ALA A 56 1.87 -1.23 -5.06
C ALA A 56 0.44 -1.44 -4.51
N VAL A 57 0.34 -1.78 -3.23
CA VAL A 57 -0.91 -2.11 -2.54
C VAL A 57 -1.01 -1.31 -1.25
N HIS A 58 -2.18 -0.71 -1.00
CA HIS A 58 -2.45 -0.04 0.28
C HIS A 58 -2.53 -1.07 1.42
N GLU A 59 -1.69 -0.89 2.44
CA GLU A 59 -1.73 -1.69 3.67
C GLU A 59 -2.74 -1.10 4.67
N THR A 60 -2.83 0.23 4.73
CA THR A 60 -3.81 0.92 5.58
C THR A 60 -5.18 0.95 4.91
N LYS A 61 -6.20 0.37 5.58
CA LYS A 61 -7.60 0.41 5.12
C LYS A 61 -8.16 1.84 5.11
N SER A 62 -7.86 2.59 6.16
CA SER A 62 -8.30 3.97 6.37
C SER A 62 -7.16 4.85 6.85
N TYR A 63 -7.23 6.15 6.52
CA TYR A 63 -6.40 7.17 7.15
C TYR A 63 -6.82 7.33 8.61
N CYS A 64 -5.90 7.02 9.53
CA CYS A 64 -6.08 7.15 10.97
C CYS A 64 -4.76 7.67 11.56
N ASP A 65 -4.85 8.57 12.53
CA ASP A 65 -3.69 9.12 13.25
C ASP A 65 -2.58 9.71 12.37
N GLY A 66 -2.92 10.17 11.17
CA GLY A 66 -1.95 10.73 10.24
C GLY A 66 -1.14 9.70 9.45
N THR A 67 -1.55 8.43 9.42
CA THR A 67 -0.77 7.34 8.82
C THR A 67 -1.40 6.82 7.54
N LEU A 68 -0.57 6.70 6.49
CA LEU A 68 -0.85 5.91 5.29
C LEU A 68 0.35 5.02 4.98
N THR A 69 0.07 3.77 4.64
CA THR A 69 1.12 2.81 4.27
C THR A 69 0.75 2.12 2.98
N VAL A 70 1.72 2.05 2.07
CA VAL A 70 1.64 1.31 0.81
C VAL A 70 2.87 0.43 0.71
N SER A 71 2.69 -0.82 0.30
CA SER A 71 3.81 -1.73 0.07
C SER A 71 3.67 -2.47 -1.25
N GLY A 72 4.79 -2.95 -1.78
CA GLY A 72 4.82 -3.78 -2.98
C GLY A 72 6.04 -4.69 -2.98
N PHE A 73 5.97 -5.77 -3.74
CA PHE A 73 7.10 -6.68 -3.95
C PHE A 73 7.67 -6.51 -5.35
N CYS A 74 8.99 -6.45 -5.48
CA CYS A 74 9.67 -6.31 -6.75
C CYS A 74 11.04 -7.01 -6.76
N MET A 75 11.66 -7.09 -7.93
CA MET A 75 13.09 -7.42 -8.05
C MET A 75 13.94 -6.19 -7.72
N GLU A 76 15.25 -6.38 -7.53
CA GLU A 76 16.18 -5.32 -7.10
C GLU A 76 16.18 -4.13 -8.06
N GLU A 77 16.23 -4.41 -9.35
CA GLU A 77 16.27 -3.42 -10.43
C GLU A 77 14.99 -2.57 -10.54
N HIS A 78 13.90 -2.99 -9.89
CA HIS A 78 12.60 -2.31 -9.92
C HIS A 78 12.31 -1.53 -8.62
N ILE A 79 13.24 -1.48 -7.65
CA ILE A 79 13.00 -0.82 -6.35
C ILE A 79 12.64 0.66 -6.52
N GLU A 80 13.38 1.40 -7.33
CA GLU A 80 13.13 2.84 -7.55
C GLU A 80 11.79 3.08 -8.23
N GLU A 81 11.41 2.23 -9.19
CA GLU A 81 10.12 2.29 -9.85
C GLU A 81 8.98 2.02 -8.85
N MET A 82 9.16 1.01 -8.01
CA MET A 82 8.21 0.70 -6.94
C MET A 82 8.05 1.88 -5.96
N GLN A 83 9.14 2.56 -5.59
CA GLN A 83 9.08 3.77 -4.75
C GLN A 83 8.25 4.87 -5.42
N ARG A 84 8.44 5.13 -6.71
CA ARG A 84 7.62 6.11 -7.47
C ARG A 84 6.15 5.71 -7.48
N MET A 85 5.84 4.44 -7.79
CA MET A 85 4.46 3.93 -7.75
C MET A 85 3.82 4.08 -6.36
N ILE A 86 4.58 3.85 -5.29
CA ILE A 86 4.12 4.04 -3.92
C ILE A 86 3.77 5.52 -3.65
N VAL A 87 4.60 6.47 -4.10
CA VAL A 87 4.31 7.90 -3.99
C VAL A 87 3.00 8.23 -4.71
N ASP A 88 2.83 7.77 -5.95
CA ASP A 88 1.62 8.03 -6.74
C ASP A 88 0.35 7.50 -6.05
N GLN A 89 0.44 6.29 -5.45
CA GLN A 89 -0.66 5.70 -4.69
C GLN A 89 -0.98 6.50 -3.42
N LEU A 90 0.05 6.90 -2.66
CA LEU A 90 -0.13 7.75 -1.48
C LEU A 90 -0.79 9.08 -1.85
N GLU A 91 -0.32 9.74 -2.91
CA GLU A 91 -0.84 11.03 -3.36
C GLU A 91 -2.29 10.92 -3.85
N SER A 92 -2.60 9.87 -4.63
CA SER A 92 -3.97 9.55 -5.07
C SER A 92 -4.91 9.34 -3.87
N LYS A 93 -4.45 8.60 -2.85
CA LYS A 93 -5.22 8.33 -1.64
C LYS A 93 -5.47 9.62 -0.83
N ILE A 94 -4.46 10.48 -0.69
CA ILE A 94 -4.59 11.78 -0.01
C ILE A 94 -5.60 12.67 -0.75
N ARG A 95 -5.48 12.80 -2.08
CA ARG A 95 -6.43 13.58 -2.89
C ARG A 95 -7.87 13.11 -2.70
N LYS A 96 -8.09 11.79 -2.67
CA LYS A 96 -9.40 11.23 -2.39
C LYS A 96 -9.92 11.65 -1.01
N TYR A 97 -9.10 11.54 0.04
CA TYR A 97 -9.49 11.97 1.38
C TYR A 97 -9.80 13.46 1.46
N LEU A 98 -8.97 14.31 0.85
CA LEU A 98 -9.22 15.76 0.84
C LEU A 98 -10.56 16.09 0.17
N LYS A 99 -10.86 15.45 -0.97
CA LYS A 99 -12.14 15.63 -1.67
C LYS A 99 -13.32 15.16 -0.82
N ASP A 100 -13.22 13.99 -0.19
CA ASP A 100 -14.28 13.46 0.66
C ASP A 100 -14.52 14.38 1.89
N LEU A 101 -13.45 14.89 2.50
CA LEU A 101 -13.53 15.84 3.60
C LEU A 101 -14.15 17.17 3.19
N GLU A 102 -13.80 17.70 2.00
CA GLU A 102 -14.40 18.91 1.47
C GLU A 102 -15.91 18.76 1.25
N LEU A 103 -16.35 17.61 0.72
CA LEU A 103 -17.77 17.31 0.55
C LEU A 103 -18.49 17.22 1.90
N ASN A 104 -17.89 16.54 2.87
CA ASN A 104 -18.43 16.44 4.22
C ASN A 104 -18.55 17.82 4.89
N GLN A 105 -17.53 18.67 4.73
CA GLN A 105 -17.54 20.03 5.26
C GLN A 105 -18.67 20.86 4.62
N LYS A 106 -18.86 20.76 3.30
CA LYS A 106 -19.99 21.42 2.62
C LYS A 106 -21.34 20.96 3.16
N ALA A 107 -21.49 19.65 3.42
CA ALA A 107 -22.74 19.10 3.96
C ALA A 107 -23.11 19.66 5.34
N LEU A 108 -22.14 20.02 6.18
CA LEU A 108 -22.39 20.66 7.49
C LEU A 108 -23.03 22.06 7.38
N HIS A 109 -22.81 22.76 6.26
CA HIS A 109 -23.37 24.10 6.02
C HIS A 109 -24.72 24.05 5.30
N LEU A 110 -25.13 22.87 4.81
CA LEU A 110 -26.45 22.66 4.25
C LEU A 110 -27.45 22.43 5.40
N LYS A 111 -28.71 22.83 5.20
CA LYS A 111 -29.77 22.45 6.14
C LYS A 111 -29.80 20.92 6.24
N PRO A 112 -29.75 20.35 7.46
CA PRO A 112 -29.92 18.92 7.63
C PRO A 112 -31.20 18.49 6.92
N ALA A 113 -31.12 17.43 6.12
CA ALA A 113 -32.32 16.82 5.57
C ALA A 113 -33.11 16.24 6.76
N THR A 114 -34.10 16.99 7.26
CA THR A 114 -35.10 16.42 8.17
C THR A 114 -35.89 15.41 7.38
N GLU A 115 -35.65 14.13 7.65
CA GLU A 115 -36.52 13.04 7.21
C GLU A 115 -37.91 13.35 7.78
N LYS A 116 -38.85 13.73 6.91
CA LYS A 116 -40.26 13.77 7.33
C LYS A 116 -40.61 12.34 7.69
N ALA A 117 -40.82 12.08 8.98
CA ALA A 117 -41.40 10.84 9.46
C ALA A 117 -42.63 10.56 8.61
N ARG A 118 -42.59 9.46 7.85
CA ARG A 118 -43.77 8.93 7.16
C ARG A 118 -44.73 8.49 8.26
N VAL A 119 -45.78 9.27 8.47
CA VAL A 119 -46.96 8.89 9.26
C VAL A 119 -47.77 7.90 8.43
#